data_AF-A0A5R2N3D2-F1
#
_entry.id   AF-A0A5R2N3D2-F1
#
_cell.length_a   1.000
_cell.length_b   1.000
_cell.length_c   1.000
_cell.angle_alpha   90.00
_cell.angle_beta   90.00
_cell.angle_gamma   90.00
#
_symmetry.space_group_name_H-M   'P 1'
#
loop_
_entity.id
_entity.type
_entity.pdbx_description
1 polymer ?
#
loop_
_entity_poly.entity_id
_entity_poly.type
_entity_poly.pdbx_seq_one_letter_code
_entity_poly.pdbx_strand_id
1 'polypeptide(L)'
;VEEIPALFTGKNLYQMNLNGTLAGTLTTVKFSDEPAGVAYNPANHHLFFADDTAPKSVYELNPGIDGLYNTSDDKVTSFKTSAFGSSDPESVAYDPNHKVLYVADGSTQTIYAVSPGPNGKFDGVASTGGDDIVTSFSAQALGNPGDESIAYDQVN
;
A
#
# COMPACT_ATOMS: atom_id res chain seq x y z
N VAL A 1 4.71 2.70 -19.13
CA VAL A 1 3.41 2.96 -18.47
C VAL A 1 2.58 1.73 -18.73
N GLU A 2 2.08 1.10 -17.67
CA GLU A 2 1.24 -0.11 -17.78
C GLU A 2 -0.04 0.21 -18.61
N GLU A 3 -0.61 1.40 -18.42
CA GLU A 3 -1.77 1.94 -19.17
C GLU A 3 -1.56 2.17 -20.69
N ILE A 4 -0.33 2.04 -21.20
CA ILE A 4 -0.06 2.07 -22.64
C ILE A 4 0.60 0.72 -23.00
N PRO A 5 -0.19 -0.33 -23.27
CA PRO A 5 0.33 -1.69 -23.46
C PRO A 5 1.43 -1.78 -24.52
N ALA A 6 1.35 -0.95 -25.57
CA ALA A 6 2.35 -0.86 -26.62
C ALA A 6 3.74 -0.37 -26.16
N LEU A 7 3.81 0.32 -25.01
CA LEU A 7 5.04 0.87 -24.43
C LEU A 7 5.43 0.17 -23.11
N PHE A 8 4.61 -0.75 -22.60
CA PHE A 8 4.91 -1.44 -21.36
C PHE A 8 6.00 -2.50 -21.57
N THR A 9 7.14 -2.32 -20.91
CA THR A 9 8.29 -3.23 -21.00
C THR A 9 8.43 -4.13 -19.77
N GLY A 10 7.32 -4.38 -19.06
CA GLY A 10 7.29 -5.31 -17.93
C GLY A 10 7.75 -4.73 -16.58
N LYS A 11 7.99 -3.43 -16.47
CA LYS A 11 8.44 -2.74 -15.24
C LYS A 11 7.54 -1.55 -14.91
N ASN A 12 7.02 -1.53 -13.69
CA ASN A 12 6.18 -0.44 -13.15
C ASN A 12 6.56 -0.02 -11.72
N LEU A 13 7.64 -0.57 -11.14
CA LEU A 13 8.20 -0.12 -9.88
C LEU A 13 9.71 0.16 -10.03
N TYR A 14 10.14 1.32 -9.56
CA TYR A 14 11.50 1.83 -9.75
C TYR A 14 12.10 2.24 -8.42
N GLN A 15 13.31 1.77 -8.15
CA GLN A 15 14.09 2.16 -6.98
C GLN A 15 15.19 3.11 -7.43
N MET A 16 15.29 4.27 -6.79
CA MET A 16 16.21 5.34 -7.15
C MET A 16 17.10 5.68 -5.96
N ASN A 17 18.38 5.93 -6.23
CA ASN A 17 19.28 6.52 -5.24
C ASN A 17 19.02 8.03 -5.12
N LEU A 18 19.43 8.62 -3.99
CA LEU A 18 19.29 10.08 -3.75
C LEU A 18 20.05 10.94 -4.75
N ASN A 19 21.05 10.38 -5.45
CA ASN A 19 21.78 11.06 -6.53
C ASN A 19 21.05 10.98 -7.90
N GLY A 20 19.83 10.44 -7.94
CA GLY A 20 19.03 10.30 -9.15
C GLY A 20 19.41 9.13 -10.05
N THR A 21 20.30 8.22 -9.62
CA THR A 21 20.59 7.01 -10.40
C THR A 21 19.60 5.89 -10.11
N LEU A 22 19.20 5.16 -11.16
CA LEU A 22 18.37 3.97 -11.03
C LEU A 22 19.13 2.87 -10.29
N ALA A 23 18.58 2.41 -9.18
CA ALA A 23 19.12 1.33 -8.36
C ALA A 23 18.55 -0.03 -8.76
N GLY A 24 17.26 -0.09 -9.13
CA GLY A 24 16.57 -1.34 -9.43
C GLY A 24 15.20 -1.14 -10.06
N THR A 25 14.68 -2.21 -10.66
CA THR A 25 13.33 -2.23 -11.25
C THR A 25 12.60 -3.51 -10.90
N LEU A 26 11.32 -3.40 -10.60
CA LEU A 26 10.43 -4.50 -10.26
C LEU A 26 9.14 -4.39 -11.05
N THR A 27 8.23 -5.33 -10.78
CA THR A 27 6.92 -5.36 -11.39
C THR A 27 5.86 -5.82 -10.38
N THR A 28 4.72 -5.16 -10.35
CA THR A 28 3.57 -5.54 -9.52
C THR A 28 2.56 -6.43 -10.26
N VAL A 29 2.70 -6.57 -11.59
CA VAL A 29 1.71 -7.20 -12.50
C VAL A 29 1.30 -8.64 -12.16
N LYS A 30 2.03 -9.30 -11.26
CA LYS A 30 1.65 -10.63 -10.76
C LYS A 30 0.55 -10.59 -9.69
N PHE A 31 0.39 -9.45 -9.02
CA PHE A 31 -0.52 -9.30 -7.89
C PHE A 31 -1.38 -8.04 -7.97
N SER A 32 -1.04 -7.05 -8.79
CA SER A 32 -1.78 -5.80 -8.96
C SER A 32 -1.80 -5.41 -10.43
N ASP A 33 -2.98 -5.10 -10.95
CA ASP A 33 -3.22 -4.57 -12.29
C ASP A 33 -3.29 -3.04 -12.31
N GLU A 34 -3.64 -2.39 -11.19
CA GLU A 34 -3.62 -0.92 -11.05
C GLU A 34 -3.00 -0.48 -9.71
N PRO A 35 -1.66 -0.49 -9.56
CA PRO A 35 -1.04 -0.01 -8.33
C PRO A 35 -1.09 1.53 -8.27
N ALA A 36 -1.92 2.08 -7.37
CA ALA A 36 -2.17 3.53 -7.26
C ALA A 36 -1.18 4.25 -6.33
N GLY A 37 -0.69 3.58 -5.28
CA GLY A 37 0.24 4.15 -4.31
C GLY A 37 1.14 3.11 -3.64
N VAL A 38 2.27 3.56 -3.08
CA VAL A 38 3.23 2.68 -2.40
C VAL A 38 3.75 3.28 -1.10
N ALA A 39 3.82 2.47 -0.03
CA ALA A 39 4.45 2.80 1.24
C ALA A 39 5.55 1.80 1.61
N TYR A 40 6.49 2.21 2.44
CA TYR A 40 7.64 1.40 2.86
C TYR A 40 7.70 1.30 4.39
N ASN A 41 7.84 0.09 4.91
CA ASN A 41 8.15 -0.16 6.31
C ASN A 41 9.67 -0.26 6.52
N PRO A 42 10.32 0.73 7.17
CA PRO A 42 11.76 0.72 7.37
C PRO A 42 12.26 -0.35 8.34
N ALA A 43 11.39 -0.95 9.17
CA ALA A 43 11.81 -1.93 10.17
C ALA A 43 12.06 -3.32 9.57
N ASN A 44 11.35 -3.67 8.49
CA ASN A 44 11.40 -5.01 7.89
C ASN A 44 11.45 -5.00 6.36
N HIS A 45 11.51 -3.81 5.76
CA HIS A 45 11.56 -3.60 4.32
C HIS A 45 10.31 -4.05 3.55
N HIS A 46 9.18 -4.25 4.22
CA HIS A 46 7.94 -4.55 3.50
C HIS A 46 7.47 -3.33 2.70
N LEU A 47 6.90 -3.59 1.52
CA LEU A 47 6.24 -2.59 0.69
C LEU A 47 4.74 -2.82 0.73
N PHE A 48 3.95 -1.76 0.83
CA PHE A 48 2.49 -1.80 0.74
C PHE A 48 2.05 -1.09 -0.52
N PHE A 49 1.11 -1.68 -1.26
CA PHE A 49 0.59 -1.13 -2.51
C PHE A 49 -0.93 -0.99 -2.42
N ALA A 50 -1.45 0.21 -2.66
CA ALA A 50 -2.87 0.41 -2.89
C ALA A 50 -3.22 -0.04 -4.31
N ASP A 51 -4.37 -0.69 -4.48
CA ASP A 51 -4.92 -1.09 -5.77
C ASP A 51 -6.43 -0.84 -5.79
N ASP A 52 -6.87 0.07 -6.65
CA ASP A 52 -8.24 0.57 -6.75
C ASP A 52 -9.10 -0.21 -7.77
N THR A 53 -8.49 -1.18 -8.47
CA THR A 53 -9.18 -2.15 -9.32
C THR A 53 -9.54 -3.44 -8.62
N ALA A 54 -10.56 -4.14 -9.14
CA ALA A 54 -11.10 -5.35 -8.50
C ALA A 54 -9.99 -6.41 -8.28
N PRO A 55 -9.67 -6.79 -7.03
CA PRO A 55 -10.59 -6.84 -5.88
C PRO A 55 -10.64 -5.65 -4.92
N LYS A 56 -9.97 -4.53 -5.19
CA LYS A 56 -9.80 -3.35 -4.34
C LYS A 56 -9.16 -3.68 -3.00
N SER A 57 -7.85 -3.61 -2.97
CA SER A 57 -7.03 -4.19 -1.90
C SER A 57 -5.85 -3.32 -1.57
N VAL A 58 -5.24 -3.63 -0.43
CA VAL A 58 -3.81 -3.34 -0.23
C VAL A 58 -3.04 -4.65 -0.33
N TYR A 59 -1.96 -4.65 -1.11
CA TYR A 59 -0.99 -5.73 -1.18
C TYR A 59 0.22 -5.43 -0.32
N GLU A 60 0.72 -6.42 0.41
CA GLU A 60 1.98 -6.34 1.17
C GLU A 60 3.01 -7.27 0.51
N LEU A 61 4.13 -6.70 0.06
CA LEU A 61 5.29 -7.43 -0.44
C LEU A 61 6.34 -7.52 0.67
N ASN A 62 6.56 -8.75 1.14
CA ASN A 62 7.64 -9.12 2.03
C ASN A 62 8.85 -9.60 1.18
N PRO A 63 10.03 -8.97 1.27
CA PRO A 63 11.23 -9.34 0.51
C PRO A 63 11.94 -10.60 1.03
N GLY A 64 11.30 -11.37 1.91
CA GLY A 64 11.86 -12.62 2.42
C GLY A 64 13.03 -12.41 3.39
N ILE A 65 13.85 -13.45 3.51
CA ILE A 65 14.95 -13.51 4.47
C ILE A 65 16.22 -12.84 3.94
N ASP A 66 16.38 -12.76 2.62
CA ASP A 66 17.53 -12.09 2.02
C ASP A 66 17.37 -10.56 1.98
N GLY A 67 16.15 -10.06 2.19
CA GLY A 67 15.83 -8.63 2.22
C GLY A 67 15.97 -7.96 0.85
N LEU A 68 16.05 -8.75 -0.22
CA LEU A 68 16.14 -8.31 -1.61
C LEU A 68 14.82 -8.57 -2.29
N TYR A 69 14.30 -7.59 -3.02
CA TYR A 69 13.09 -7.80 -3.79
C TYR A 69 13.37 -8.55 -5.11
N ASN A 70 12.33 -9.17 -5.65
CA ASN A 70 12.32 -9.95 -6.89
C ASN A 70 13.20 -11.21 -6.81
N THR A 71 13.24 -11.84 -5.64
CA THR A 71 13.89 -13.13 -5.36
C THR A 71 12.85 -14.21 -5.08
N SER A 72 13.29 -15.45 -4.88
CA SER A 72 12.38 -16.60 -4.77
C SER A 72 11.65 -16.72 -3.44
N ASP A 73 12.11 -16.01 -2.41
CA ASP A 73 11.55 -16.00 -1.06
C ASP A 73 10.60 -14.84 -0.79
N ASP A 74 10.42 -13.94 -1.77
CA ASP A 74 9.38 -12.93 -1.79
C ASP A 74 8.00 -13.53 -1.54
N LYS A 75 7.22 -12.87 -0.69
CA LYS A 75 5.82 -13.24 -0.41
C LYS A 75 4.93 -12.03 -0.56
N VAL A 76 3.80 -12.24 -1.23
CA VAL A 76 2.75 -11.24 -1.35
C VAL A 76 1.52 -11.70 -0.58
N THR A 77 1.05 -10.86 0.34
CA THR A 77 -0.24 -10.97 1.03
C THR A 77 -1.13 -9.81 0.62
N SER A 78 -2.42 -9.89 0.95
CA SER A 78 -3.36 -8.79 0.68
C SER A 78 -4.54 -8.82 1.62
N PHE A 79 -5.18 -7.67 1.77
CA PHE A 79 -6.48 -7.54 2.43
C PHE A 79 -7.40 -6.61 1.63
N LYS A 80 -8.71 -6.91 1.66
CA LYS A 80 -9.72 -6.15 0.92
C LYS A 80 -10.10 -4.89 1.68
N THR A 81 -10.02 -3.74 1.02
CA THR A 81 -10.37 -2.45 1.63
C THR A 81 -11.88 -2.25 1.74
N SER A 82 -12.64 -2.86 0.82
CA SER A 82 -14.10 -2.91 0.85
C SER A 82 -14.68 -3.56 2.11
N ALA A 83 -13.90 -4.41 2.82
CA ALA A 83 -14.32 -5.06 4.05
C ALA A 83 -14.53 -4.07 5.23
N PHE A 84 -13.94 -2.88 5.15
CA PHE A 84 -14.10 -1.80 6.12
C PHE A 84 -14.65 -0.50 5.50
N GLY A 85 -15.19 -0.59 4.28
CA GLY A 85 -15.95 0.48 3.64
C GLY A 85 -15.17 1.38 2.69
N SER A 86 -13.87 1.13 2.46
CA SER A 86 -13.14 1.83 1.39
C SER A 86 -13.43 1.15 0.05
N SER A 87 -13.95 1.92 -0.91
CA SER A 87 -14.30 1.44 -2.24
C SER A 87 -13.36 1.96 -3.31
N ASP A 88 -12.35 2.74 -2.95
CA ASP A 88 -11.48 3.44 -3.89
C ASP A 88 -10.10 3.72 -3.26
N PRO A 89 -9.34 2.68 -2.88
CA PRO A 89 -8.05 2.86 -2.21
C PRO A 89 -6.98 3.38 -3.20
N GLU A 90 -6.67 4.66 -3.12
CA GLU A 90 -5.79 5.36 -4.07
C GLU A 90 -4.35 5.47 -3.56
N SER A 91 -4.16 5.49 -2.25
CA SER A 91 -2.85 5.74 -1.67
C SER A 91 -2.70 5.13 -0.28
N VAL A 92 -1.45 4.87 0.09
CA VAL A 92 -1.08 4.30 1.38
C VAL A 92 0.10 5.05 1.99
N ALA A 93 0.09 5.17 3.31
CA ALA A 93 1.22 5.69 4.10
C ALA A 93 1.43 4.84 5.34
N TYR A 94 2.68 4.57 5.70
CA TYR A 94 3.02 3.75 6.86
C TYR A 94 3.62 4.59 7.99
N ASP A 95 3.04 4.49 9.18
CA ASP A 95 3.59 5.05 10.42
C ASP A 95 4.43 3.96 11.13
N PRO A 96 5.77 4.06 11.11
CA PRO A 96 6.64 3.07 11.75
C PRO A 96 6.65 3.15 13.27
N ASN A 97 6.25 4.29 13.87
CA ASN A 97 6.25 4.46 15.32
C ASN A 97 5.08 3.71 15.96
N HIS A 98 3.90 3.82 15.35
CA HIS A 98 2.67 3.16 15.82
C HIS A 98 2.36 1.86 15.08
N LYS A 99 3.10 1.55 14.00
CA LYS A 99 2.89 0.39 13.13
C LYS A 99 1.50 0.39 12.48
N VAL A 100 1.05 1.57 12.08
CA VAL A 100 -0.26 1.79 11.46
C VAL A 100 -0.07 2.02 9.97
N LEU A 101 -0.89 1.36 9.17
CA LEU A 101 -1.01 1.66 7.75
C LEU A 101 -2.24 2.55 7.54
N TYR A 102 -2.03 3.72 6.95
CA TYR A 102 -3.10 4.60 6.52
C TYR A 102 -3.44 4.32 5.06
N VAL A 103 -4.73 4.23 4.75
CA VAL A 103 -5.28 4.05 3.39
C VAL A 103 -6.17 5.24 3.07
N ALA A 104 -5.88 5.95 1.98
CA ALA A 104 -6.71 7.04 1.48
C ALA A 104 -7.74 6.50 0.49
N ASP A 105 -9.01 6.84 0.72
CA ASP A 105 -10.10 6.52 -0.20
C ASP A 105 -10.44 7.74 -1.07
N GLY A 106 -10.28 7.60 -2.38
CA GLY A 106 -10.51 8.66 -3.35
C GLY A 106 -11.96 9.10 -3.44
N SER A 107 -12.86 8.13 -3.52
CA SER A 107 -14.30 8.37 -3.69
C SER A 107 -14.96 9.14 -2.53
N THR A 108 -14.53 8.90 -1.29
CA THR A 108 -15.15 9.48 -0.08
C THR A 108 -14.28 10.49 0.64
N GLN A 109 -13.00 10.62 0.25
CA GLN A 109 -12.00 11.40 0.98
C GLN A 109 -11.93 10.97 2.46
N THR A 110 -12.04 9.66 2.70
CA THR A 110 -11.91 9.06 4.03
C THR A 110 -10.50 8.50 4.16
N ILE A 111 -9.85 8.78 5.28
CA ILE A 111 -8.60 8.10 5.65
C ILE A 111 -8.94 7.00 6.65
N TYR A 112 -8.53 5.77 6.32
CA TYR A 112 -8.63 4.61 7.18
C TYR A 112 -7.28 4.35 7.84
N ALA A 113 -7.27 4.21 9.16
CA ALA A 113 -6.10 3.78 9.91
C ALA A 113 -6.26 2.30 10.24
N VAL A 114 -5.40 1.47 9.64
CA VAL A 114 -5.37 0.02 9.78
C VAL A 114 -4.21 -0.35 10.70
N SER A 115 -4.52 -0.94 11.85
CA SER A 115 -3.51 -1.53 12.74
C SER A 115 -3.57 -3.05 12.62
N PRO A 116 -2.43 -3.75 12.58
CA PRO A 116 -2.44 -5.21 12.60
C PRO A 116 -3.04 -5.68 13.92
N GLY A 117 -3.79 -6.78 13.88
CA GLY A 117 -4.35 -7.35 15.09
C GLY A 117 -3.33 -8.13 15.92
N PRO A 118 -3.79 -8.91 16.92
CA PRO A 118 -2.94 -9.73 17.79
C PRO A 118 -1.96 -10.66 17.05
N ASN A 119 -2.27 -11.07 15.82
CA ASN A 119 -1.38 -11.91 15.01
C ASN A 119 -0.18 -11.15 14.40
N GLY A 120 -0.18 -9.82 14.46
CA GLY A 120 0.89 -8.95 14.00
C GLY A 120 1.05 -8.83 12.48
N LYS A 121 0.02 -9.16 11.71
CA LYS A 121 -0.01 -9.11 10.23
C LYS A 121 -1.12 -8.18 9.76
N PHE A 122 -0.95 -7.66 8.54
CA PHE A 122 -2.03 -7.01 7.81
C PHE A 122 -2.74 -8.07 6.95
N ASP A 123 -3.77 -8.71 7.49
CA ASP A 123 -4.53 -9.77 6.81
C ASP A 123 -6.05 -9.54 6.75
N GLY A 124 -6.45 -8.30 7.02
CA GLY A 124 -7.82 -7.82 6.93
C GLY A 124 -8.55 -7.89 8.26
N VAL A 125 -9.76 -7.32 8.26
CA VAL A 125 -10.62 -7.30 9.44
C VAL A 125 -11.24 -8.68 9.71
N ALA A 126 -11.82 -8.85 10.90
CA ALA A 126 -12.46 -10.09 11.33
C ALA A 126 -13.53 -10.64 10.35
N SER A 127 -14.25 -9.77 9.65
CA SER A 127 -15.28 -10.19 8.67
C SER A 127 -14.70 -10.91 7.45
N THR A 128 -13.40 -10.76 7.18
CA THR A 128 -12.67 -11.46 6.11
C THR A 128 -11.72 -12.55 6.64
N GLY A 129 -11.75 -12.83 7.94
CA GLY A 129 -10.95 -13.89 8.57
C GLY A 129 -9.59 -13.44 9.11
N GLY A 130 -9.24 -12.16 9.01
CA GLY A 130 -8.07 -11.56 9.67
C GLY A 130 -8.41 -11.01 11.05
N ASP A 131 -7.54 -10.19 11.63
CA ASP A 131 -7.76 -9.54 12.92
C ASP A 131 -7.40 -8.05 12.98
N ASP A 132 -7.22 -7.40 11.82
CA ASP A 132 -6.90 -5.98 11.72
C ASP A 132 -7.96 -5.10 12.41
N ILE A 133 -7.48 -4.05 13.07
CA ILE A 133 -8.31 -3.05 13.73
C ILE A 133 -8.30 -1.79 12.88
N VAL A 134 -9.49 -1.39 12.41
CA VAL A 134 -9.65 -0.25 11.51
C VAL A 134 -10.45 0.86 12.19
N THR A 135 -9.92 2.08 12.13
CA THR A 135 -10.63 3.32 12.43
C THR A 135 -10.59 4.23 11.20
N SER A 136 -11.41 5.29 11.17
CA SER A 136 -11.38 6.22 10.06
C SER A 136 -11.76 7.64 10.48
N PHE A 137 -11.34 8.59 9.66
CA PHE A 137 -11.77 9.99 9.74
C PHE A 137 -11.91 10.57 8.33
N SER A 138 -12.76 11.57 8.18
CA SER A 138 -12.90 12.28 6.91
C SER A 138 -11.77 13.29 6.74
N ALA A 139 -11.04 13.22 5.63
CA ALA A 139 -10.06 14.23 5.24
C ALA A 139 -10.73 15.57 4.89
N GLN A 140 -12.03 15.57 4.58
CA GLN A 140 -12.80 16.79 4.36
C GLN A 140 -12.79 17.73 5.58
N ALA A 141 -12.61 17.16 6.78
CA ALA A 141 -12.47 17.94 8.00
C ALA A 141 -11.16 18.74 8.06
N LEU A 142 -10.16 18.38 7.24
CA LEU A 142 -8.84 19.01 7.17
C LEU A 142 -8.69 19.95 5.95
N GLY A 143 -9.67 19.98 5.05
CA GLY A 143 -9.65 20.75 3.82
C GLY A 143 -10.50 20.08 2.74
N ASN A 144 -10.34 20.47 1.48
CA ASN A 144 -10.89 19.73 0.34
C ASN A 144 -9.72 19.24 -0.51
N PRO A 145 -8.95 18.24 -0.03
CA PRO A 145 -7.81 17.71 -0.78
C PRO A 145 -8.32 17.22 -2.13
N GLY A 146 -7.78 17.80 -3.19
CA GLY A 146 -8.12 17.41 -4.56
C GLY A 146 -7.27 16.25 -5.06
N ASP A 147 -6.24 15.88 -4.31
CA ASP A 147 -5.37 14.75 -4.54
C ASP A 147 -5.77 13.60 -3.61
N GLU A 148 -6.06 12.41 -4.16
CA GLU A 148 -6.43 11.21 -3.38
C GLU A 148 -5.24 10.58 -2.62
N SER A 149 -4.18 11.35 -2.39
CA SER A 149 -2.89 10.88 -1.89
C SER A 149 -2.69 11.10 -0.39
N ILE A 150 -1.87 10.25 0.23
CA ILE A 150 -1.44 10.42 1.62
C ILE A 150 0.06 10.14 1.75
N ALA A 151 0.73 10.92 2.59
CA ALA A 151 2.11 10.69 3.00
C ALA A 151 2.23 10.77 4.51
N TYR A 152 3.11 9.95 5.09
CA TYR A 152 3.42 10.01 6.51
C TYR A 152 4.60 10.96 6.73
N ASP A 153 4.41 11.93 7.63
CA ASP A 153 5.47 12.80 8.13
C ASP A 153 5.73 12.47 9.61
N GLN A 154 6.97 12.08 9.91
CA GLN A 154 7.40 11.90 11.28
C GLN A 154 7.70 13.26 11.88
N VAL A 155 6.70 13.91 12.47
CA VAL A 155 6.94 15.09 13.29
C VAL A 155 7.55 14.63 14.62
N ASN A 156 8.80 15.03 14.87
CA ASN A 156 9.46 14.85 16.17
C ASN A 156 8.95 15.84 17.21
#